data_AF-A0A1S1ERD1-F1
#
_entry.id   AF-A0A1S1ERD1-F1
#
_cell.length_a   1.000
_cell.length_b   1.000
_cell.length_c   1.000
_cell.angle_alpha   90.00
_cell.angle_beta   90.00
_cell.angle_gamma   90.00
#
_symmetry.space_group_name_H-M   'P 1'
#
loop_
_entity.id
_entity.type
_entity.pdbx_description
1 polymer ?
#
loop_
_entity_poly.entity_id
_entity_poly.type
_entity_poly.pdbx_seq_one_letter_code
_entity_poly.pdbx_strand_id
1 'polypeptide(L)'
;MDDFEALKEQARRSYRECCENTDLCKSSVLATRHSADQAQGAKAHIEELLTQVTEAELPAVRDAYAATVRSCESAERSYLDAVSAYEAAVASRDEARAVFMKNFGEEP
;
A
#
# COMPACT_ATOMS: atom_id res chain seq x y z
N MET A 1 -12.15 -40.73 -9.01
CA MET A 1 -12.97 -39.53 -9.24
C MET A 1 -12.75 -38.52 -8.12
N ASP A 2 -12.50 -38.97 -6.89
CA ASP A 2 -12.21 -38.13 -5.71
C ASP A 2 -10.95 -37.26 -5.82
N ASP A 3 -9.88 -37.76 -6.46
CA ASP A 3 -8.62 -37.00 -6.58
C ASP A 3 -8.72 -35.74 -7.46
N PHE A 4 -9.57 -35.76 -8.49
CA PHE A 4 -9.76 -34.60 -9.38
C PHE A 4 -10.47 -33.46 -8.65
N GLU A 5 -11.55 -33.77 -7.93
CA GLU A 5 -12.28 -32.78 -7.15
C GLU A 5 -11.45 -32.26 -5.97
N ALA A 6 -10.63 -33.11 -5.36
CA ALA A 6 -9.68 -32.69 -4.32
C ALA A 6 -8.63 -31.70 -4.85
N LEU A 7 -8.05 -31.94 -6.03
CA LEU A 7 -7.11 -31.02 -6.68
C LEU A 7 -7.79 -29.69 -7.05
N LYS A 8 -9.03 -29.75 -7.52
CA LYS A 8 -9.83 -28.57 -7.85
C LYS A 8 -10.10 -27.71 -6.60
N GLU A 9 -10.54 -28.34 -5.51
CA GLU A 9 -10.78 -27.65 -4.24
C GLU A 9 -9.48 -27.05 -3.67
N GLN A 10 -8.35 -27.77 -3.77
CA GLN A 10 -7.05 -27.24 -3.39
C GLN A 10 -6.69 -25.98 -4.20
N ALA A 11 -6.90 -26.00 -5.51
CA ALA A 11 -6.62 -24.86 -6.37
C ALA A 11 -7.55 -23.67 -6.08
N ARG A 12 -8.83 -23.90 -5.72
CA ARG A 12 -9.74 -22.85 -5.25
C ARG A 12 -9.27 -22.20 -3.95
N ARG A 13 -8.74 -23.01 -3.02
CA ARG A 13 -8.17 -22.49 -1.76
C ARG A 13 -6.96 -21.61 -2.04
N SER A 14 -6.02 -22.06 -2.87
CA SER A 14 -4.87 -21.25 -3.25
C SER A 14 -5.28 -19.93 -3.93
N TYR A 15 -6.28 -19.96 -4.81
CA TYR A 15 -6.81 -18.71 -5.40
C TYR A 15 -7.41 -17.78 -4.34
N ARG A 16 -8.16 -18.33 -3.37
CA ARG A 16 -8.74 -17.55 -2.27
C ARG A 16 -7.67 -16.89 -1.41
N GLU A 17 -6.60 -17.60 -1.09
CA GLU A 17 -5.44 -17.07 -0.36
C GLU A 17 -4.80 -15.89 -1.13
N CYS A 18 -4.68 -15.99 -2.46
CA CYS A 18 -4.20 -14.87 -3.28
C CYS A 18 -5.15 -13.66 -3.25
N CYS A 19 -6.47 -13.89 -3.25
CA CYS A 19 -7.46 -12.82 -3.11
C CYS A 19 -7.35 -12.13 -1.74
N GLU A 20 -7.28 -12.90 -0.66
CA GLU A 20 -7.12 -12.37 0.71
C GLU A 20 -5.84 -11.55 0.83
N ASN A 21 -4.72 -12.04 0.29
CA ASN A 21 -3.46 -11.29 0.27
C ASN A 21 -3.58 -9.98 -0.54
N THR A 22 -4.29 -10.00 -1.67
CA THR A 22 -4.55 -8.80 -2.48
C THR A 22 -5.35 -7.75 -1.68
N ASP A 23 -6.35 -8.17 -0.91
CA ASP A 23 -7.17 -7.28 -0.09
C ASP A 23 -6.39 -6.70 1.11
N LEU A 24 -5.48 -7.48 1.69
CA LEU A 24 -4.54 -7.01 2.72
C LEU A 24 -3.58 -5.96 2.14
N CYS A 25 -2.97 -6.23 0.99
CA CYS A 25 -2.10 -5.26 0.32
C CYS A 25 -2.86 -3.98 -0.04
N LYS A 26 -4.09 -4.09 -0.55
CA LYS A 26 -4.96 -2.93 -0.81
C LYS A 26 -5.21 -2.11 0.45
N SER A 27 -5.49 -2.76 1.57
CA SER A 27 -5.70 -2.07 2.86
C SER A 27 -4.43 -1.36 3.31
N SER A 28 -3.26 -1.96 3.10
CA SER A 28 -1.95 -1.34 3.38
C SER A 28 -1.71 -0.11 2.51
N VAL A 29 -2.03 -0.16 1.22
CA VAL A 29 -1.95 1.00 0.30
C VAL A 29 -2.82 2.15 0.79
N LEU A 30 -4.06 1.87 1.20
CA LEU A 30 -4.97 2.91 1.71
C LEU A 30 -4.45 3.54 3.01
N ALA A 31 -3.90 2.73 3.92
CA ALA A 31 -3.34 3.22 5.18
C ALA A 31 -2.11 4.10 4.94
N THR A 32 -1.16 3.63 4.12
CA THR A 32 0.07 4.38 3.80
C THR A 32 -0.20 5.64 3.00
N ARG A 33 -1.20 5.61 2.10
CA ARG A 33 -1.67 6.82 1.40
C ARG A 33 -2.19 7.87 2.39
N HIS A 34 -3.03 7.46 3.34
CA HIS A 34 -3.57 8.38 4.34
C HIS A 34 -2.45 9.02 5.17
N SER A 35 -1.44 8.24 5.57
CA SER A 35 -0.26 8.77 6.26
C SER A 35 0.55 9.74 5.40
N ALA A 36 0.72 9.47 4.10
CA ALA A 36 1.39 10.38 3.18
C ALA A 36 0.62 11.71 3.03
N ASP A 37 -0.71 11.64 2.85
CA ASP A 37 -1.57 12.82 2.74
C ASP A 37 -1.52 13.68 4.02
N GLN A 38 -1.53 13.04 5.20
CA GLN A 38 -1.38 13.74 6.48
C GLN A 38 -0.01 14.42 6.62
N ALA A 39 1.08 13.74 6.24
CA ALA A 39 2.41 14.30 6.30
C ALA A 39 2.55 15.52 5.37
N GLN A 40 2.01 15.44 4.15
CA GLN A 40 1.97 16.57 3.22
C GLN A 40 1.15 17.74 3.76
N GLY A 41 0.00 17.48 4.40
CA GLY A 41 -0.79 18.51 5.07
C GLY A 41 -0.01 19.20 6.20
N ALA A 42 0.70 18.43 7.02
CA ALA A 42 1.55 18.97 8.09
C ALA A 42 2.71 19.82 7.53
N LYS A 43 3.30 19.40 6.41
CA LYS A 43 4.34 20.18 5.72
C LYS A 43 3.81 21.52 5.24
N ALA A 44 2.67 21.53 4.55
CA ALA A 44 2.03 22.76 4.07
C ALA A 44 1.72 23.74 5.22
N HIS A 45 1.25 23.21 6.35
CA HIS A 45 1.00 24.04 7.53
C HIS A 45 2.29 24.68 8.10
N ILE A 46 3.39 23.95 8.16
CA ILE A 46 4.67 24.51 8.64
C ILE A 46 5.27 25.50 7.64
N GLU A 47 5.09 25.29 6.33
CA GLU A 47 5.48 26.25 5.30
C GLU A 47 4.73 27.57 5.46
N GLU A 48 3.45 27.52 5.81
CA GLU A 48 2.67 28.73 6.13
C GLU A 48 3.20 29.42 7.40
N LEU A 49 3.48 28.66 8.47
CA LEU A 49 4.06 29.20 9.70
C LEU A 49 5.40 29.90 9.46
N LEU A 50 6.27 29.35 8.58
CA LEU A 50 7.54 29.97 8.21
C LEU A 50 7.40 31.40 7.66
N THR A 51 6.24 31.76 7.10
CA THR A 51 5.98 33.11 6.58
C THR A 51 5.51 34.10 7.64
N GLN A 52 5.09 33.63 8.82
CA GLN A 52 4.43 34.42 9.86
C GLN A 52 5.26 34.55 11.14
N VAL A 53 6.34 33.78 11.27
CA VAL A 53 7.17 33.69 12.49
C VAL A 53 8.16 34.85 12.62
N THR A 54 8.47 35.22 13.86
CA THR A 54 9.49 36.24 14.17
C THR A 54 10.91 35.68 14.06
N GLU A 55 11.94 36.55 14.03
CA GLU A 55 13.35 36.14 14.04
C GLU A 55 13.73 35.24 15.22
N ALA A 56 13.06 35.40 16.38
CA ALA A 56 13.30 34.58 17.56
C ALA A 56 12.74 33.15 17.42
N GLU A 57 11.68 32.97 16.64
CA GLU A 57 10.96 31.68 16.47
C GLU A 57 11.45 30.90 15.24
N LEU A 58 12.11 31.59 14.31
CA LEU A 58 12.66 31.08 13.06
C LEU A 58 13.52 29.80 13.20
N PRO A 59 14.41 29.67 14.21
CA PRO A 59 15.18 28.44 14.40
C PRO A 59 14.31 27.21 14.69
N ALA A 60 13.36 27.34 15.62
CA ALA A 60 12.49 26.23 16.02
C ALA A 60 11.56 25.80 14.87
N VAL A 61 11.06 26.76 14.09
CA VAL A 61 10.17 26.46 12.94
C VAL A 61 10.96 25.83 11.79
N ARG A 62 12.23 26.21 11.58
CA ARG A 62 13.12 25.52 10.62
C ARG A 62 13.41 24.07 11.01
N ASP A 63 13.66 23.80 12.28
CA ASP A 63 13.87 22.44 12.76
C ASP A 63 12.61 21.58 12.60
N ALA A 64 11.44 22.14 12.92
CA ALA A 64 10.14 21.51 12.69
C ALA A 64 9.90 21.23 11.20
N TYR A 65 10.22 22.18 10.32
CA TYR A 65 10.12 22.00 8.88
C TYR A 65 11.01 20.85 8.38
N ALA A 66 12.27 20.82 8.81
CA ALA A 66 13.21 19.77 8.43
C ALA A 66 12.75 18.38 8.91
N ALA A 67 12.19 18.29 10.13
CA ALA A 67 11.62 17.04 10.64
C ALA A 67 10.41 16.59 9.81
N THR A 68 9.53 17.52 9.46
CA THR A 68 8.32 17.22 8.68
C THR A 68 8.64 16.83 7.24
N VAL A 69 9.65 17.44 6.60
CA VAL A 69 10.14 17.01 5.29
C VAL A 69 10.61 15.55 5.33
N ARG A 70 11.42 15.17 6.32
CA ARG A 70 11.84 13.77 6.48
C ARG A 70 10.66 12.82 6.71
N SER A 71 9.67 13.25 7.49
CA SER A 71 8.44 12.48 7.70
C SER A 71 7.67 12.27 6.40
N CYS A 72 7.54 13.31 5.56
CA CYS A 72 6.90 13.21 4.25
C CYS A 72 7.64 12.22 3.35
N GLU A 73 8.96 12.35 3.22
CA GLU A 73 9.78 11.46 2.38
C GLU A 73 9.66 10.00 2.84
N SER A 74 9.65 9.77 4.15
CA SER A 74 9.44 8.43 4.71
C SER A 74 8.04 7.89 4.44
N ALA A 75 7.00 8.71 4.56
CA ALA A 75 5.62 8.30 4.30
C ALA A 75 5.39 8.01 2.82
N GLU A 76 5.93 8.83 1.92
CA GLU A 76 5.87 8.64 0.47
C GLU A 76 6.58 7.34 0.05
N ARG A 77 7.75 7.04 0.63
CA ARG A 77 8.44 5.76 0.38
C ARG A 77 7.60 4.58 0.82
N SER A 78 7.06 4.59 2.04
CA SER A 78 6.19 3.53 2.54
C SER A 78 4.95 3.32 1.66
N TYR A 79 4.38 4.39 1.11
CA TYR A 79 3.28 4.30 0.17
C TYR A 79 3.68 3.64 -1.16
N LEU A 80 4.81 4.04 -1.75
CA LEU A 80 5.33 3.43 -2.98
C LEU A 80 5.64 1.94 -2.80
N ASP A 81 6.22 1.57 -1.66
CA ASP A 81 6.49 0.17 -1.32
C ASP A 81 5.19 -0.63 -1.20
N ALA A 82 4.16 -0.08 -0.55
CA ALA A 82 2.84 -0.71 -0.44
C ALA A 82 2.16 -0.88 -1.81
N VAL A 83 2.27 0.11 -2.70
CA VAL A 83 1.74 0.04 -4.07
C VAL A 83 2.44 -1.07 -4.84
N SER A 84 3.77 -1.16 -4.76
CA SER A 84 4.55 -2.21 -5.44
C SER A 84 4.16 -3.61 -4.95
N ALA A 85 3.95 -3.78 -3.63
CA ALA A 85 3.48 -5.02 -3.06
C ALA A 85 2.05 -5.38 -3.52
N TYR A 86 1.17 -4.39 -3.64
CA TYR A 86 -0.18 -4.58 -4.16
C TYR A 86 -0.18 -5.03 -5.63
N GLU A 87 0.63 -4.40 -6.48
CA GLU A 87 0.76 -4.79 -7.89
C GLU A 87 1.26 -6.24 -8.02
N ALA A 88 2.25 -6.64 -7.21
CA ALA A 88 2.72 -8.02 -7.17
C ALA A 88 1.64 -9.01 -6.69
N ALA A 89 0.84 -8.62 -5.69
CA ALA A 89 -0.26 -9.45 -5.19
C ALA A 89 -1.37 -9.63 -6.25
N VAL A 90 -1.72 -8.56 -6.97
CA VAL A 90 -2.68 -8.60 -8.09
C VAL A 90 -2.16 -9.53 -9.19
N ALA A 91 -0.90 -9.39 -9.59
CA ALA A 91 -0.30 -10.27 -10.61
C ALA A 91 -0.34 -11.74 -10.18
N SER A 92 -0.02 -12.04 -8.92
CA SER A 92 -0.07 -13.42 -8.38
C SER A 92 -1.49 -13.98 -8.38
N ARG A 93 -2.49 -13.18 -8.01
CA ARG A 93 -3.91 -13.56 -8.05
C ARG A 93 -4.38 -13.86 -9.47
N ASP A 94 -4.01 -13.00 -10.42
CA ASP A 94 -4.40 -13.13 -11.82
C ASP A 94 -3.72 -14.36 -12.46
N GLU A 95 -2.47 -14.66 -12.09
CA GLU A 95 -1.79 -15.90 -12.45
C GLU A 95 -2.50 -17.14 -11.88
N ALA A 96 -2.83 -17.13 -10.58
CA ALA A 96 -3.57 -18.23 -9.95
C ALA A 96 -4.91 -18.49 -10.63
N ARG A 97 -5.64 -17.42 -10.99
CA ARG A 97 -6.90 -17.51 -11.76
C ARG A 97 -6.68 -18.14 -13.14
N ALA A 98 -5.66 -17.69 -13.87
CA ALA A 98 -5.34 -18.21 -15.20
C ALA A 98 -4.95 -19.70 -15.15
N VAL A 99 -4.15 -20.10 -14.16
CA VAL A 99 -3.78 -21.51 -13.93
C VAL A 99 -5.02 -22.34 -13.61
N PHE A 100 -5.92 -21.84 -12.75
CA PHE A 100 -7.16 -22.53 -12.43
C PHE A 100 -8.02 -22.75 -13.68
N MET A 101 -8.30 -21.69 -14.43
CA MET A 101 -9.11 -21.77 -15.66
C MET A 101 -8.49 -22.71 -16.69
N LYS A 102 -7.16 -22.69 -16.84
CA LYS A 102 -6.45 -23.58 -17.77
C LYS A 102 -6.62 -25.06 -17.41
N ASN A 103 -6.63 -25.38 -16.11
CA ASN A 103 -6.69 -26.78 -15.65
C ASN A 103 -8.12 -27.31 -15.50
N PHE A 104 -9.09 -26.45 -15.17
CA PHE A 104 -10.46 -26.86 -14.83
C PHE A 104 -11.54 -26.34 -15.78
N GLY A 105 -11.21 -25.41 -16.69
CA GLY A 105 -12.13 -24.90 -17.71
C GLY A 105 -13.25 -23.99 -17.18
N GLU A 106 -13.18 -23.57 -15.92
CA GLU A 106 -14.15 -22.70 -15.26
C GLU A 106 -13.42 -21.67 -14.37
N GLU A 107 -14.15 -20.65 -13.93
CA GLU A 107 -13.64 -19.70 -12.93
C GLU A 107 -13.49 -20.38 -11.55
N PRO A 108 -12.45 -20.05 -10.78
CA PRO A 108 -12.23 -20.54 -9.42
C PRO A 108 -13.34 -20.17 -8.42
#